data_AF-A0A150UVW0-F1
#
_entry.id   AF-A0A150UVW0-F1
#
_cell.length_a   1.000
_cell.length_b   1.000
_cell.length_c   1.000
_cell.angle_alpha   90.00
_cell.angle_beta   90.00
_cell.angle_gamma   90.00
#
_symmetry.space_group_name_H-M   'P 1'
#
loop_
_entity.id
_entity.type
_entity.pdbx_description
1 polymer ?
#
loop_
_entity_poly.entity_id
_entity_poly.type
_entity_poly.pdbx_seq_one_letter_code
_entity_poly.pdbx_strand_id
1 'polypeptide(L)'
;ESKFTINCEGYLEYNGSPNFYACLAEPSIGYNIYATPPDQQQCASYPPKEIQLKASGCYEACEQQNQCPGYLEGEWQFPHLIIPISKSEPDYAPGTSYDGKVTSDVSSIFNFDIPESYEGQTCRLVFDFPEQSQLQTSSYTLSGSGMVDFSLLKMAATLETSYSNAPGVETDLGMYTLSPGHSYTIWTGECQAGQAVAFEMSTNSNTDLWWFQDYNICPIGLYVLASN
;
A
#
# COMPACT_ATOMS: atom_id res chain seq x y z
N GLU A 1 22.28 9.34 -6.16
CA GLU A 1 21.43 8.70 -7.18
C GLU A 1 20.30 9.65 -7.58
N SER A 2 19.80 9.56 -8.81
CA SER A 2 18.64 10.35 -9.23
C SER A 2 17.41 9.85 -8.50
N LYS A 3 16.72 10.71 -7.76
CA LYS A 3 15.47 10.37 -7.06
C LYS A 3 14.25 10.34 -8.00
N PHE A 4 14.42 10.76 -9.25
CA PHE A 4 13.39 10.76 -10.27
C PHE A 4 13.59 9.59 -11.23
N THR A 5 12.51 8.84 -11.43
CA THR A 5 12.40 7.72 -12.38
C THR A 5 11.16 7.92 -13.24
N ILE A 6 11.08 7.26 -14.39
CA ILE A 6 9.84 7.13 -15.17
C ILE A 6 9.51 5.65 -15.17
N ASN A 7 8.31 5.30 -14.71
CA ASN A 7 7.90 3.90 -14.67
C ASN A 7 7.50 3.39 -16.06
N CYS A 8 7.28 2.07 -16.14
CA CYS A 8 6.86 1.37 -17.35
C CYS A 8 5.57 1.93 -17.99
N GLU A 9 4.73 2.62 -17.22
CA GLU A 9 3.49 3.23 -17.68
C GLU A 9 3.68 4.66 -18.20
N GLY A 10 4.90 5.17 -18.08
CA GLY A 10 5.28 6.52 -18.47
C GLY A 10 5.02 7.57 -17.39
N TYR A 11 4.65 7.20 -16.16
CA TYR A 11 4.53 8.17 -15.08
C TYR A 11 5.89 8.54 -14.51
N LEU A 12 6.12 9.83 -14.32
CA LEU A 12 7.25 10.31 -13.53
C LEU A 12 7.02 9.89 -12.07
N GLU A 13 8.07 9.45 -11.41
CA GLU A 13 8.07 9.07 -10.00
C GLU A 13 9.16 9.83 -9.25
N TYR A 14 8.91 10.12 -7.99
CA TYR A 14 9.92 10.59 -7.04
C TYR A 14 9.97 9.62 -5.86
N ASN A 15 11.14 9.04 -5.59
CA ASN A 15 11.31 7.97 -4.58
C ASN A 15 10.29 6.81 -4.77
N GLY A 16 9.99 6.44 -6.01
CA GLY A 16 9.05 5.35 -6.32
C GLY A 16 7.56 5.70 -6.18
N SER A 17 7.20 6.95 -5.86
CA SER A 17 5.80 7.41 -5.87
C SER A 17 5.51 8.21 -7.13
N PRO A 18 4.42 7.91 -7.87
CA PRO A 18 3.99 8.68 -9.04
C PRO A 18 3.18 9.93 -8.67
N ASN A 19 2.95 10.18 -7.38
CA ASN A 19 2.07 11.23 -6.92
C ASN A 19 2.84 12.55 -6.72
N PHE A 20 2.29 13.60 -7.31
CA PHE A 20 2.79 14.97 -7.22
C PHE A 20 1.69 15.90 -6.77
N TYR A 21 2.05 17.11 -6.37
CA TYR A 21 1.11 18.12 -5.93
C TYR A 21 1.26 19.36 -6.79
N ALA A 22 0.15 19.82 -7.39
CA ALA A 22 0.09 21.07 -8.14
C ALA A 22 -0.50 22.19 -7.30
N CYS A 23 0.22 23.31 -7.24
CA CYS A 23 -0.23 24.57 -6.67
C CYS A 23 -0.34 25.63 -7.75
N LEU A 24 -1.41 26.42 -7.74
CA LEU A 24 -1.49 27.58 -8.64
C LEU A 24 -0.46 28.63 -8.18
N ALA A 25 0.55 28.91 -9.00
CA ALA A 25 1.53 29.95 -8.71
C ALA A 25 0.87 31.32 -8.88
N GLU A 26 0.37 31.59 -10.09
CA GLU A 26 -0.51 32.72 -10.43
C GLU A 26 -1.37 32.35 -11.65
N PRO A 27 -2.59 32.91 -11.82
CA PRO A 27 -3.48 32.59 -12.95
C PRO A 27 -2.85 32.75 -14.34
N SER A 28 -1.92 33.69 -14.50
CA SER A 28 -1.22 33.97 -15.76
C SER A 28 0.09 33.20 -15.94
N ILE A 29 0.61 32.56 -14.89
CA ILE A 29 1.92 31.91 -14.87
C ILE A 29 1.77 30.37 -14.90
N GLY A 30 0.71 29.84 -14.29
CA GLY A 30 0.44 28.40 -14.25
C GLY A 30 0.65 27.78 -12.88
N TYR A 31 1.03 26.49 -12.85
CA TYR A 31 1.14 25.69 -11.63
C TYR A 31 2.60 25.35 -11.30
N ASN A 32 2.95 25.38 -10.02
CA ASN A 32 4.14 24.75 -9.47
C ASN A 32 3.83 23.29 -9.12
N ILE A 33 4.79 22.40 -9.34
CA ILE A 33 4.64 20.96 -9.08
C ILE A 33 5.64 20.55 -8.00
N TYR A 34 5.17 19.84 -6.97
CA TYR A 34 5.94 19.39 -5.83
C TYR A 34 5.91 17.86 -5.73
N ALA A 35 7.06 17.27 -5.40
CA ALA A 35 7.21 15.83 -5.22
C ALA A 35 6.82 15.34 -3.81
N THR A 36 6.54 16.27 -2.90
CA THR A 36 6.01 16.03 -1.57
C THR A 36 4.92 17.05 -1.28
N PRO A 37 3.97 16.79 -0.38
CA PRO A 37 2.90 17.74 -0.06
C PRO A 37 3.48 19.11 0.34
N PRO A 38 3.14 20.21 -0.37
CA PRO A 38 3.60 21.55 -0.02
C PRO A 38 2.73 22.14 1.10
N ASP A 39 3.32 23.03 1.90
CA ASP A 39 2.57 23.77 2.92
C ASP A 39 1.55 24.71 2.27
N GLN A 40 0.43 24.99 2.95
CA GLN A 40 -0.66 25.84 2.41
C GLN A 40 -0.16 27.24 2.00
N GLN A 41 0.88 27.77 2.66
CA GLN A 41 1.49 29.06 2.32
C GLN A 41 2.21 29.04 0.97
N GLN A 42 2.65 27.86 0.49
CA GLN A 42 3.32 27.67 -0.80
C GLN A 42 2.34 27.52 -1.97
N CYS A 43 1.03 27.44 -1.69
CA CYS A 43 -0.01 27.08 -2.65
C CYS A 43 -0.97 28.23 -3.00
N ALA A 44 -0.62 29.46 -2.65
CA ALA A 44 -1.52 30.61 -2.66
C ALA A 44 -2.85 30.28 -1.90
N SER A 45 -3.93 31.03 -2.16
CA SER A 45 -5.23 30.81 -1.50
C SER A 45 -5.95 29.51 -1.90
N TYR A 46 -5.32 28.63 -2.69
CA TYR A 46 -5.91 27.40 -3.20
C TYR A 46 -5.22 26.17 -2.61
N PRO A 47 -5.97 25.13 -2.21
CA PRO A 47 -5.36 23.90 -1.70
C PRO A 47 -4.57 23.18 -2.81
N PRO A 48 -3.45 22.51 -2.47
CA PRO A 48 -2.73 21.68 -3.42
C PRO A 48 -3.65 20.59 -4.00
N LYS A 49 -3.53 20.36 -5.30
CA LYS A 49 -4.19 19.25 -5.97
C LYS A 49 -3.19 18.15 -6.25
N GLU A 50 -3.51 16.94 -5.86
CA GLU A 50 -2.75 15.77 -6.27
C GLU A 50 -2.90 15.56 -7.78
N ILE A 51 -1.77 15.33 -8.44
CA ILE A 51 -1.65 15.12 -9.88
C ILE A 51 -0.61 14.05 -10.18
N GLN A 52 -0.64 13.53 -11.40
CA GLN A 52 0.39 12.63 -11.92
C GLN A 52 0.92 13.20 -13.24
N LEU A 53 2.22 13.01 -13.49
CA LEU A 53 2.88 13.48 -14.71
C LEU A 53 3.19 12.31 -15.61
N LYS A 54 2.64 12.31 -16.82
CA LYS A 54 2.85 11.23 -17.80
C LYS A 54 3.73 11.71 -18.96
N ALA A 55 4.84 11.02 -19.19
CA ALA A 55 5.72 11.21 -20.32
C ALA A 55 5.01 10.80 -21.62
N SER A 56 5.23 11.57 -22.68
CA SER A 56 4.60 11.34 -23.98
C SER A 56 5.29 10.29 -24.85
N GLY A 57 6.54 9.91 -24.54
CA GLY A 57 7.28 8.93 -25.36
C GLY A 57 8.75 8.70 -25.00
N CYS A 58 9.15 8.95 -23.75
CA CYS A 58 10.53 8.74 -23.27
C CYS A 58 10.58 7.69 -22.15
N TYR A 59 9.88 6.57 -22.37
CA TYR A 59 9.89 5.41 -21.49
C TYR A 59 9.85 4.16 -22.35
N GLU A 60 10.58 3.11 -21.95
CA GLU A 60 10.39 1.79 -22.53
C GLU A 60 9.11 1.21 -21.94
N ALA A 61 8.07 1.14 -22.77
CA ALA A 61 6.86 0.44 -22.39
C ALA A 61 7.24 -1.04 -22.18
N CYS A 62 7.07 -1.51 -20.96
CA CYS A 62 7.32 -2.90 -20.62
C CYS A 62 6.41 -3.80 -21.49
N GLU A 63 6.95 -4.89 -22.06
CA GLU A 63 6.17 -5.79 -22.93
C GLU A 63 4.90 -6.20 -22.18
N GLN A 64 3.76 -6.01 -22.84
CA GLN A 64 2.44 -5.97 -22.21
C GLN A 64 2.10 -7.23 -21.39
N GLN A 65 2.15 -7.14 -20.05
CA GLN A 65 1.21 -7.83 -19.15
C GLN A 65 0.03 -6.91 -18.77
N ASN A 66 -0.43 -6.11 -19.72
CA ASN A 66 -1.03 -4.79 -19.53
C ASN A 66 -2.47 -4.73 -18.99
N GLN A 67 -2.78 -5.24 -17.79
CA GLN A 67 -4.07 -4.98 -17.13
C GLN A 67 -4.02 -4.86 -15.60
N CYS A 68 -2.86 -4.85 -14.94
CA CYS A 68 -2.82 -4.83 -13.48
C CYS A 68 -1.98 -3.65 -13.00
N PRO A 69 -2.40 -2.94 -11.94
CA PRO A 69 -1.64 -1.79 -11.46
C PRO A 69 -0.39 -2.18 -10.66
N GLY A 70 -0.23 -3.46 -10.33
CA GLY A 70 0.92 -4.03 -9.64
C GLY A 70 1.24 -5.43 -10.18
N TYR A 71 2.51 -5.81 -10.07
CA TYR A 71 3.03 -7.10 -10.52
C TYR A 71 3.96 -7.69 -9.45
N LEU A 72 3.79 -8.98 -9.20
CA LEU A 72 4.63 -9.75 -8.29
C LEU A 72 5.83 -10.32 -9.04
N GLU A 73 6.81 -9.45 -9.32
CA GLU A 73 8.06 -9.85 -9.96
C GLU A 73 9.07 -10.39 -8.96
N GLY A 74 9.96 -11.28 -9.42
CA GLY A 74 11.05 -11.80 -8.60
C GLY A 74 10.58 -12.70 -7.46
N GLU A 75 11.25 -12.56 -6.30
CA GLU A 75 10.89 -13.30 -5.10
C GLU A 75 9.85 -12.51 -4.30
N TRP A 76 8.75 -13.16 -3.92
CA TRP A 76 7.70 -12.52 -3.14
C TRP A 76 6.99 -13.47 -2.19
N GLN A 77 6.32 -12.91 -1.20
CA GLN A 77 5.50 -13.57 -0.20
C GLN A 77 4.10 -12.96 -0.13
N PHE A 78 3.10 -13.81 0.06
CA PHE A 78 1.75 -13.40 0.46
C PHE A 78 1.59 -13.56 1.99
N PRO A 79 0.53 -13.00 2.59
CA PRO A 79 0.29 -13.13 4.02
C PRO A 79 0.00 -14.59 4.38
N HIS A 80 0.74 -15.14 5.34
CA HIS A 80 0.52 -16.49 5.87
C HIS A 80 -0.51 -16.52 7.00
N LEU A 81 -0.84 -15.34 7.54
CA LEU A 81 -1.91 -15.14 8.52
C LEU A 81 -2.55 -13.78 8.29
N ILE A 82 -3.88 -13.71 8.29
CA ILE A 82 -4.63 -12.44 8.28
C ILE A 82 -5.59 -12.46 9.47
N ILE A 83 -5.39 -11.58 10.45
CA ILE A 83 -6.22 -11.49 11.64
C ILE A 83 -7.01 -10.18 11.64
N PRO A 84 -8.34 -10.21 11.47
CA PRO A 84 -9.17 -9.05 11.74
C PRO A 84 -9.35 -8.86 13.25
N ILE A 85 -9.15 -7.64 13.74
CA ILE A 85 -9.36 -7.25 15.13
C ILE A 85 -10.40 -6.13 15.22
N SER A 86 -11.32 -6.21 16.18
CA SER A 86 -12.41 -5.23 16.35
C SER A 86 -12.25 -4.46 17.67
N LYS A 87 -12.35 -3.12 17.59
CA LYS A 87 -12.38 -2.24 18.76
C LYS A 87 -13.61 -2.50 19.63
N SER A 88 -14.75 -2.79 19.02
CA SER A 88 -16.01 -3.05 19.72
C SER A 88 -16.09 -4.44 20.36
N GLU A 89 -15.28 -5.39 19.91
CA GLU A 89 -15.15 -6.74 20.49
C GLU A 89 -13.70 -7.03 20.92
N PRO A 90 -13.18 -6.33 21.94
CA PRO A 90 -11.74 -6.24 22.16
C PRO A 90 -11.06 -7.58 22.53
N ASP A 91 -11.79 -8.47 23.19
CA ASP A 91 -11.30 -9.78 23.64
C ASP A 91 -11.67 -10.93 22.68
N TYR A 92 -12.36 -10.64 21.58
CA TYR A 92 -12.72 -11.64 20.58
C TYR A 92 -11.56 -11.85 19.59
N ALA A 93 -11.07 -13.08 19.51
CA ALA A 93 -10.10 -13.52 18.53
C ALA A 93 -10.82 -14.37 17.46
N PRO A 94 -11.12 -13.83 16.26
CA PRO A 94 -11.86 -14.56 15.23
C PRO A 94 -11.03 -15.66 14.54
N GLY A 95 -9.72 -15.72 14.79
CA GLY A 95 -8.80 -16.57 14.05
C GLY A 95 -8.45 -15.98 12.68
N THR A 96 -7.94 -16.82 11.79
CA THR A 96 -7.49 -16.38 10.46
C THR A 96 -8.65 -16.08 9.52
N SER A 97 -8.40 -15.10 8.64
CA SER A 97 -9.20 -14.73 7.49
C SER A 97 -8.44 -15.05 6.19
N TYR A 98 -9.14 -14.95 5.06
CA TYR A 98 -8.56 -14.83 3.71
C TYR A 98 -8.73 -13.43 3.14
N ASP A 99 -9.43 -12.57 3.88
CA ASP A 99 -9.82 -11.24 3.49
C ASP A 99 -9.08 -10.20 4.32
N GLY A 100 -8.68 -9.12 3.67
CA GLY A 100 -8.39 -7.88 4.38
C GLY A 100 -9.66 -7.07 4.60
N LYS A 101 -9.78 -6.48 5.79
CA LYS A 101 -10.90 -5.61 6.15
C LYS A 101 -10.42 -4.43 7.01
N VAL A 102 -10.84 -3.24 6.63
CA VAL A 102 -10.52 -2.00 7.35
C VAL A 102 -11.78 -1.14 7.45
N THR A 103 -12.21 -0.90 8.68
CA THR A 103 -13.30 0.03 9.00
C THR A 103 -12.90 0.88 10.22
N SER A 104 -13.72 1.85 10.62
CA SER A 104 -13.47 2.59 11.87
C SER A 104 -13.41 1.70 13.12
N ASP A 105 -14.04 0.52 13.06
CA ASP A 105 -14.06 -0.49 14.12
C ASP A 105 -13.03 -1.62 13.92
N VAL A 106 -12.84 -2.08 12.67
CA VAL A 106 -12.03 -3.26 12.34
C VAL A 106 -10.69 -2.86 11.71
N SER A 107 -9.60 -3.42 12.22
CA SER A 107 -8.27 -3.36 11.59
C SER A 107 -7.83 -4.78 11.21
N SER A 108 -6.93 -4.93 10.23
CA SER A 108 -6.40 -6.24 9.81
C SER A 108 -4.90 -6.31 10.03
N ILE A 109 -4.44 -7.40 10.63
CA ILE A 109 -3.01 -7.70 10.81
C ILE A 109 -2.60 -8.82 9.85
N PHE A 110 -1.48 -8.64 9.18
CA PHE A 110 -0.95 -9.54 8.15
C PHE A 110 0.44 -10.03 8.55
N ASN A 111 0.60 -11.34 8.78
CA ASN A 111 1.91 -11.94 8.99
C ASN A 111 2.49 -12.43 7.67
N PHE A 112 3.80 -12.24 7.49
CA PHE A 112 4.59 -12.78 6.40
C PHE A 112 5.76 -13.58 6.97
N ASP A 113 5.87 -14.85 6.55
CA ASP A 113 7.04 -15.66 6.84
C ASP A 113 8.12 -15.32 5.80
N ILE A 114 9.15 -14.60 6.21
CA ILE A 114 10.22 -14.15 5.30
C ILE A 114 11.25 -15.28 5.15
N PRO A 115 11.47 -15.83 3.94
CA PRO A 115 12.43 -16.92 3.74
C PRO A 115 13.85 -16.55 4.16
N GLU A 116 14.62 -17.53 4.64
CA GLU A 116 16.05 -17.35 4.95
C GLU A 116 16.86 -16.96 3.69
N SER A 117 16.41 -17.34 2.50
CA SER A 117 17.03 -16.95 1.23
C SER A 117 16.94 -15.45 0.94
N TYR A 118 16.14 -14.68 1.67
CA TYR A 118 16.06 -13.23 1.53
C TYR A 118 17.17 -12.51 2.32
N GLU A 119 18.08 -13.24 2.96
CA GLU A 119 19.21 -12.64 3.69
C GLU A 119 20.04 -11.73 2.78
N GLY A 120 20.25 -10.49 3.23
CA GLY A 120 20.99 -9.47 2.48
C GLY A 120 20.20 -8.80 1.34
N GLN A 121 18.94 -9.18 1.10
CA GLN A 121 18.08 -8.53 0.12
C GLN A 121 17.33 -7.33 0.71
N THR A 122 16.85 -6.46 -0.18
CA THR A 122 15.91 -5.39 0.16
C THR A 122 14.48 -5.90 -0.01
N CYS A 123 13.69 -5.81 1.05
CA CYS A 123 12.28 -6.13 1.05
C CYS A 123 11.42 -4.88 0.88
N ARG A 124 10.30 -5.03 0.18
CA ARG A 124 9.26 -4.01 0.01
C ARG A 124 7.91 -4.57 0.41
N LEU A 125 7.15 -3.83 1.22
CA LEU A 125 5.72 -4.10 1.41
C LEU A 125 4.95 -3.31 0.35
N VAL A 126 4.12 -3.99 -0.43
CA VAL A 126 3.23 -3.37 -1.42
C VAL A 126 1.78 -3.72 -1.15
N PHE A 127 0.87 -2.79 -1.46
CA PHE A 127 -0.56 -3.04 -1.58
C PHE A 127 -0.98 -2.85 -3.03
N ASP A 128 -1.41 -3.92 -3.68
CA ASP A 128 -1.93 -3.90 -5.05
C ASP A 128 -3.45 -3.78 -5.03
N PHE A 129 -3.99 -2.81 -5.76
CA PHE A 129 -5.42 -2.51 -5.77
C PHE A 129 -5.96 -2.33 -7.20
N PRO A 130 -6.20 -3.42 -7.94
CA PRO A 130 -6.76 -3.39 -9.28
C PRO A 130 -8.20 -2.86 -9.31
N GLU A 131 -8.62 -2.40 -10.48
CA GLU A 131 -10.03 -2.17 -10.79
C GLU A 131 -10.81 -3.48 -10.71
N GLN A 132 -12.08 -3.40 -10.31
CA GLN A 132 -12.94 -4.59 -10.19
C GLN A 132 -13.05 -5.39 -11.50
N SER A 133 -12.95 -4.73 -12.66
CA SER A 133 -12.97 -5.35 -13.99
C SER A 133 -11.71 -6.14 -14.35
N GLN A 134 -10.61 -5.93 -13.61
CA GLN A 134 -9.33 -6.61 -13.79
C GLN A 134 -9.24 -7.89 -12.94
N LEU A 135 -10.16 -8.09 -11.99
CA LEU A 135 -10.22 -9.26 -11.12
C LEU A 135 -11.05 -10.40 -11.73
N GLN A 136 -10.58 -11.65 -11.56
CA GLN A 136 -11.27 -12.85 -12.05
C GLN A 136 -11.80 -13.74 -10.92
N THR A 137 -10.99 -13.90 -9.87
CA THR A 137 -11.20 -14.85 -8.76
C THR A 137 -11.29 -14.15 -7.40
N SER A 138 -11.19 -12.82 -7.40
CA SER A 138 -11.29 -11.96 -6.23
C SER A 138 -12.28 -10.82 -6.45
N SER A 139 -12.62 -10.11 -5.38
CA SER A 139 -13.44 -8.89 -5.39
C SER A 139 -13.10 -8.01 -4.20
N TYR A 140 -13.59 -6.77 -4.26
CA TYR A 140 -13.50 -5.84 -3.15
C TYR A 140 -14.76 -4.98 -3.04
N THR A 141 -14.90 -4.35 -1.89
CA THR A 141 -15.81 -3.22 -1.70
C THR A 141 -15.04 -2.07 -1.08
N LEU A 142 -15.20 -0.87 -1.61
CA LEU A 142 -14.65 0.35 -1.03
C LEU A 142 -15.74 1.40 -0.92
N SER A 143 -15.87 1.99 0.27
CA SER A 143 -16.65 3.20 0.49
C SER A 143 -15.95 4.13 1.49
N GLY A 144 -16.41 5.39 1.54
CA GLY A 144 -15.79 6.42 2.37
C GLY A 144 -14.53 7.01 1.73
N SER A 145 -13.60 7.46 2.56
CA SER A 145 -12.45 8.26 2.11
C SER A 145 -11.34 7.47 1.40
N GLY A 146 -11.26 6.15 1.61
CA GLY A 146 -10.10 5.34 1.19
C GLY A 146 -8.84 5.59 2.03
N MET A 147 -8.87 6.51 2.99
CA MET A 147 -7.74 6.77 3.90
C MET A 147 -7.54 5.62 4.88
N VAL A 148 -6.32 5.11 4.95
CA VAL A 148 -5.87 4.03 5.83
C VAL A 148 -4.48 4.37 6.37
N ASP A 149 -4.11 3.72 7.46
CA ASP A 149 -2.80 3.83 8.09
C ASP A 149 -2.14 2.45 8.15
N PHE A 150 -0.84 2.40 7.86
CA PHE A 150 -0.06 1.16 7.92
C PHE A 150 0.97 1.24 9.04
N SER A 151 1.19 0.12 9.72
CA SER A 151 2.17 0.01 10.80
C SER A 151 2.93 -1.31 10.72
N LEU A 152 4.23 -1.28 11.00
CA LEU A 152 5.05 -2.47 11.30
C LEU A 152 4.89 -2.79 12.80
N LEU A 153 4.61 -4.04 13.11
CA LEU A 153 4.40 -4.49 14.49
C LEU A 153 5.67 -5.11 15.10
N LYS A 154 5.76 -5.06 16.43
CA LYS A 154 6.89 -5.59 17.22
C LYS A 154 7.11 -7.08 17.10
N MET A 155 6.06 -7.82 16.79
CA MET A 155 6.08 -9.27 16.67
C MET A 155 4.90 -9.74 15.82
N ALA A 156 5.02 -10.97 15.32
CA ALA A 156 3.96 -11.62 14.57
C ALA A 156 2.68 -11.81 15.41
N ALA A 157 1.52 -11.68 14.76
CA ALA A 157 0.23 -12.06 15.35
C ALA A 157 0.09 -13.58 15.43
N THR A 158 -0.93 -14.05 16.15
CA THR A 158 -1.28 -15.47 16.29
C THR A 158 -2.77 -15.68 16.02
N LEU A 159 -3.23 -16.93 15.96
CA LEU A 159 -4.66 -17.25 15.83
C LEU A 159 -5.50 -16.74 17.00
N GLU A 160 -4.88 -16.50 18.17
CA GLU A 160 -5.54 -15.98 19.37
C GLU A 160 -5.43 -14.46 19.48
N THR A 161 -4.96 -13.79 18.43
CA THR A 161 -4.85 -12.34 18.43
C THR A 161 -6.24 -11.69 18.34
N SER A 162 -6.50 -10.79 19.28
CA SER A 162 -7.67 -9.92 19.39
C SER A 162 -7.20 -8.46 19.46
N TYR A 163 -8.12 -7.51 19.51
CA TYR A 163 -7.76 -6.10 19.64
C TYR A 163 -7.06 -5.79 20.97
N SER A 164 -7.45 -6.44 22.07
CA SER A 164 -6.88 -6.21 23.40
C SER A 164 -5.46 -6.76 23.59
N ASN A 165 -5.04 -7.72 22.77
CA ASN A 165 -3.73 -8.36 22.86
C ASN A 165 -2.87 -8.20 21.58
N ALA A 166 -3.31 -7.38 20.63
CA ALA A 166 -2.60 -7.15 19.38
C ALA A 166 -1.14 -6.72 19.64
N PRO A 167 -0.16 -7.21 18.85
CA PRO A 167 1.21 -6.76 18.95
C PRO A 167 1.31 -5.24 18.85
N GLY A 168 2.12 -4.63 19.72
CA GLY A 168 2.32 -3.18 19.68
C GLY A 168 3.02 -2.72 18.39
N VAL A 169 2.75 -1.49 17.97
CA VAL A 169 3.43 -0.84 16.84
C VAL A 169 4.92 -0.66 17.15
N GLU A 170 5.77 -1.12 16.23
CA GLU A 170 7.20 -0.84 16.21
C GLU A 170 7.50 0.42 15.40
N THR A 171 6.93 0.53 14.20
CA THR A 171 7.11 1.69 13.33
C THR A 171 5.79 2.04 12.64
N ASP A 172 5.38 3.29 12.76
CA ASP A 172 4.29 3.86 11.97
C ASP A 172 4.80 4.11 10.54
N LEU A 173 4.15 3.49 9.55
CA LEU A 173 4.52 3.56 8.13
C LEU A 173 3.73 4.66 7.41
N GLY A 174 2.75 5.26 8.08
CA GLY A 174 2.02 6.43 7.64
C GLY A 174 0.70 6.14 6.94
N MET A 175 0.03 7.25 6.60
CA MET A 175 -1.30 7.25 6.00
C MET A 175 -1.26 7.29 4.47
N TYR A 176 -2.16 6.51 3.87
CA TYR A 176 -2.35 6.40 2.43
C TYR A 176 -3.82 6.60 2.08
N THR A 177 -4.12 7.19 0.92
CA THR A 177 -5.49 7.25 0.39
C THR A 177 -5.60 6.27 -0.77
N LEU A 178 -6.26 5.15 -0.53
CA LEU A 178 -6.36 4.06 -1.47
C LEU A 178 -7.52 4.26 -2.44
N SER A 179 -7.24 3.99 -3.70
CA SER A 179 -8.23 3.93 -4.79
C SER A 179 -7.90 2.79 -5.75
N PRO A 180 -8.91 2.15 -6.37
CA PRO A 180 -8.72 1.12 -7.38
C PRO A 180 -7.88 1.60 -8.57
N GLY A 181 -7.29 0.65 -9.29
CA GLY A 181 -6.39 0.90 -10.43
C GLY A 181 -4.97 1.34 -10.04
N HIS A 182 -4.54 1.11 -8.79
CA HIS A 182 -3.24 1.58 -8.29
C HIS A 182 -2.49 0.51 -7.49
N SER A 183 -1.16 0.65 -7.41
CA SER A 183 -0.28 -0.09 -6.50
C SER A 183 0.47 0.90 -5.60
N TYR A 184 0.67 0.52 -4.34
CA TYR A 184 1.27 1.38 -3.33
C TYR A 184 2.45 0.66 -2.68
N THR A 185 3.64 1.24 -2.75
CA THR A 185 4.78 0.78 -1.93
C THR A 185 4.70 1.45 -0.57
N ILE A 186 4.47 0.64 0.46
CA ILE A 186 4.21 1.08 1.83
C ILE A 186 5.51 1.15 2.65
N TRP A 187 6.38 0.16 2.48
CA TRP A 187 7.63 0.08 3.22
C TRP A 187 8.75 -0.45 2.33
N THR A 188 9.99 -0.06 2.64
CA THR A 188 11.20 -0.59 2.03
C THR A 188 12.30 -0.65 3.09
N GLY A 189 13.01 -1.77 3.16
CA GLY A 189 14.12 -1.94 4.09
C GLY A 189 14.77 -3.31 3.95
N GLU A 190 15.69 -3.64 4.85
CA GLU A 190 16.34 -4.95 4.83
C GLU A 190 15.35 -6.07 5.18
N CYS A 191 15.40 -7.15 4.42
CA CYS A 191 14.59 -8.33 4.70
C CYS A 191 14.94 -8.94 6.05
N GLN A 192 13.93 -9.18 6.90
CA GLN A 192 14.07 -9.92 8.16
C GLN A 192 14.07 -11.42 7.88
N ALA A 193 15.09 -11.90 7.16
CA ALA A 193 15.19 -13.27 6.68
C ALA A 193 15.08 -14.31 7.81
N GLY A 194 14.29 -15.35 7.57
CA GLY A 194 14.03 -16.43 8.53
C GLY A 194 13.06 -16.06 9.66
N GLN A 195 12.40 -14.90 9.60
CA GLN A 195 11.49 -14.42 10.64
C GLN A 195 10.06 -14.20 10.12
N ALA A 196 9.09 -14.27 11.02
CA ALA A 196 7.74 -13.81 10.77
C ALA A 196 7.62 -12.32 11.09
N VAL A 197 7.21 -11.52 10.09
CA VAL A 197 7.00 -10.08 10.22
C VAL A 197 5.52 -9.78 10.13
N ALA A 198 5.01 -8.84 10.93
CA ALA A 198 3.60 -8.44 10.91
C ALA A 198 3.40 -6.96 10.60
N PHE A 199 2.41 -6.71 9.75
CA PHE A 199 1.95 -5.36 9.43
C PHE A 199 0.47 -5.22 9.80
N GLU A 200 0.09 -4.07 10.33
CA GLU A 200 -1.31 -3.71 10.56
C GLU A 200 -1.76 -2.69 9.53
N MET A 201 -2.99 -2.86 9.04
CA MET A 201 -3.71 -1.87 8.28
C MET A 201 -4.95 -1.45 9.07
N SER A 202 -5.05 -0.16 9.39
CA SER A 202 -6.12 0.41 10.21
C SER A 202 -6.68 1.69 9.58
N THR A 203 -7.71 2.27 10.19
CA THR A 203 -8.17 3.61 9.81
C THR A 203 -8.77 4.36 10.99
N ASN A 204 -8.63 5.69 10.95
CA ASN A 204 -9.32 6.64 11.82
C ASN A 204 -10.32 7.52 11.04
N SER A 205 -10.61 7.17 9.77
CA SER A 205 -11.56 7.86 8.91
C SER A 205 -12.87 7.06 8.76
N ASN A 206 -13.70 7.45 7.78
CA ASN A 206 -14.92 6.72 7.41
C ASN A 206 -14.68 5.65 6.34
N THR A 207 -13.43 5.23 6.09
CA THR A 207 -13.13 4.16 5.14
C THR A 207 -13.79 2.86 5.58
N ASP A 208 -14.46 2.20 4.63
CA ASP A 208 -14.89 0.81 4.74
C ASP A 208 -14.37 0.08 3.51
N LEU A 209 -13.31 -0.68 3.71
CA LEU A 209 -12.61 -1.45 2.70
C LEU A 209 -12.63 -2.92 3.08
N TRP A 210 -13.01 -3.77 2.13
CA TRP A 210 -12.89 -5.23 2.21
C TRP A 210 -12.38 -5.76 0.88
N TRP A 211 -11.50 -6.76 0.90
CA TRP A 211 -11.05 -7.49 -0.29
C TRP A 211 -10.69 -8.93 0.06
N PHE A 212 -10.81 -9.85 -0.90
CA PHE A 212 -10.25 -11.20 -0.80
C PHE A 212 -8.79 -11.19 -1.31
N GLN A 213 -7.83 -11.62 -0.49
CA GLN A 213 -6.40 -11.63 -0.86
C GLN A 213 -6.16 -12.66 -1.98
N ASP A 214 -5.64 -12.24 -3.13
CA ASP A 214 -5.48 -13.13 -4.29
C ASP A 214 -4.36 -12.70 -5.23
N TYR A 215 -3.53 -13.65 -5.68
CA TYR A 215 -2.37 -13.44 -6.56
C TYR A 215 -2.61 -13.90 -8.01
N ASN A 216 -3.85 -14.24 -8.38
CA ASN A 216 -4.21 -14.51 -9.78
C ASN A 216 -3.96 -13.27 -10.68
N ILE A 217 -4.21 -13.38 -11.99
CA ILE A 217 -3.74 -12.49 -13.07
C ILE A 217 -3.42 -11.04 -12.65
N CYS A 218 -4.36 -10.34 -11.99
CA CYS A 218 -4.05 -9.12 -11.26
C CYS A 218 -4.06 -9.34 -9.75
N PRO A 219 -2.91 -9.18 -9.07
CA PRO A 219 -2.84 -9.34 -7.63
C PRO A 219 -3.68 -8.26 -6.94
N ILE A 220 -4.35 -8.65 -5.85
CA ILE A 220 -5.03 -7.73 -4.94
C ILE A 220 -4.67 -8.07 -3.50
N GLY A 221 -4.21 -7.05 -2.78
CA GLY A 221 -3.88 -7.16 -1.38
C GLY A 221 -2.43 -6.83 -1.06
N LEU A 222 -1.95 -7.32 0.09
CA LEU A 222 -0.59 -7.03 0.56
C LEU A 222 0.40 -8.12 0.17
N TYR A 223 1.61 -7.72 -0.22
CA TYR A 223 2.70 -8.63 -0.55
C TYR A 223 4.03 -8.08 -0.05
N VAL A 224 4.95 -8.98 0.28
CA VAL A 224 6.36 -8.64 0.49
C VAL A 224 7.15 -9.09 -0.72
N LEU A 225 7.81 -8.17 -1.42
CA LEU A 225 8.72 -8.48 -2.53
C LEU A 225 10.15 -8.33 -2.05
N ALA A 226 11.06 -9.16 -2.55
CA ALA A 226 12.49 -9.11 -2.28
C ALA A 226 13.31 -8.93 -3.56
N SER A 227 14.34 -8.10 -3.47
CA SER A 227 15.28 -7.85 -4.55
C SER A 227 16.68 -7.53 -4.01
N ASN A 228 17.70 -7.87 -4.80
CA ASN A 228 19.10 -7.49 -4.54
C ASN A 228 19.40 -6.05 -4.96
#